data_AF-A0A7X5E4K1-F1
#
_entry.id   AF-A0A7X5E4K1-F1
#
_cell.length_a   1.000
_cell.length_b   1.000
_cell.length_c   1.000
_cell.angle_alpha   90.00
_cell.angle_beta   90.00
_cell.angle_gamma   90.00
#
_symmetry.space_group_name_H-M   'P 1'
#
loop_
_entity.id
_entity.type
_entity.pdbx_description
1 polymer ?
#
loop_
_entity_poly.entity_id
_entity_poly.type
_entity_poly.pdbx_seq_one_letter_code
_entity_poly.pdbx_strand_id
1 'polypeptide(L)'
;MDYERYLKKLSRNVHWKFPRKEAEDIVNDYRALLSDSKMHMEDLLPDIGTPFQAVRHLGNHSSYKLWIVVFALMLFCLAGLVFELYSSSQNRHWDAFLLSIGLIVPVVWFWRTEKGYRYHDSIPLVIPALIFVMAALLIFGCQLFRSVDHSPSVQIANWFRLIVKTIGLLTLFPAVAGLILAKLRDRRWCALYTAALTVLAGSVFLFSILHDINLDKSILSWWVPYLWKGGFTIFAGFFATFCASH
;
A
#
# COMPACT_ATOMS: atom_id res chain seq x y z
N MET A 1 -24.82 -4.55 -24.33
CA MET A 1 -23.99 -4.14 -23.18
C MET A 1 -23.83 -2.64 -23.27
N ASP A 2 -24.29 -1.86 -22.29
CA ASP A 2 -24.34 -0.40 -22.41
C ASP A 2 -22.96 0.23 -22.64
N TYR A 3 -22.90 1.26 -23.50
CA TYR A 3 -21.72 2.07 -23.82
C TYR A 3 -20.91 2.47 -22.58
N GLU A 4 -21.58 3.00 -21.57
CA GLU A 4 -20.97 3.43 -20.30
C GLU A 4 -20.31 2.26 -19.56
N ARG A 5 -20.96 1.09 -19.59
CA ARG A 5 -20.44 -0.12 -18.93
C ARG A 5 -19.24 -0.69 -19.67
N TYR A 6 -19.20 -0.54 -21.00
CA TYR A 6 -18.05 -0.94 -21.82
C TYR A 6 -16.85 -0.04 -21.57
N LEU A 7 -17.02 1.28 -21.68
CA LEU A 7 -15.95 2.24 -21.42
C LEU A 7 -15.38 2.14 -20.00
N LYS A 8 -16.24 1.91 -18.99
CA LYS A 8 -15.78 1.72 -17.60
C LYS A 8 -14.94 0.46 -17.41
N LYS A 9 -15.24 -0.63 -18.12
CA LYS A 9 -14.42 -1.84 -18.09
C LYS A 9 -13.11 -1.65 -18.86
N LEU A 10 -13.17 -0.98 -20.01
CA LEU A 10 -12.01 -0.65 -20.83
C LEU A 10 -11.03 0.22 -20.04
N SER A 11 -11.51 1.32 -19.44
CA SER A 11 -10.67 2.24 -18.67
C SER A 11 -9.95 1.53 -17.53
N ARG A 12 -10.66 0.68 -16.76
CA ARG A 12 -10.04 -0.10 -15.68
C ARG A 12 -8.91 -1.01 -16.17
N ASN A 13 -9.11 -1.68 -17.29
CA ASN A 13 -8.11 -2.60 -17.85
C ASN A 13 -6.90 -1.85 -18.43
N VAL A 14 -7.16 -0.73 -19.11
CA VAL A 14 -6.11 0.11 -19.70
C VAL A 14 -5.24 0.74 -18.61
N HIS A 15 -5.84 1.31 -17.55
CA HIS A 15 -5.11 1.89 -16.41
C HIS A 15 -4.28 0.84 -15.65
N TRP A 16 -4.74 -0.41 -15.58
CA TRP A 16 -3.98 -1.49 -14.97
C TRP A 16 -2.74 -1.86 -15.79
N LYS A 17 -2.85 -1.85 -17.13
CA LYS A 17 -1.80 -2.34 -18.03
C LYS A 17 -0.77 -1.27 -18.42
N PHE A 18 -1.20 -0.02 -18.60
CA PHE A 18 -0.38 1.07 -19.12
C PHE A 18 -0.01 2.11 -18.05
N PRO A 19 1.03 2.92 -18.29
CA PRO A 19 1.26 4.18 -17.57
C PRO A 19 0.05 5.10 -17.72
N ARG A 20 -0.15 5.99 -16.75
CA ARG A 20 -1.40 6.74 -16.65
C ARG A 20 -1.68 7.67 -17.83
N LYS A 21 -0.67 8.40 -18.31
CA LYS A 21 -0.80 9.29 -19.45
C LYS A 21 -1.25 8.53 -20.70
N GLU A 22 -0.55 7.44 -21.02
CA GLU A 22 -0.87 6.56 -22.15
C GLU A 22 -2.26 5.92 -21.99
N ALA A 23 -2.63 5.57 -20.75
CA ALA A 23 -3.94 5.01 -20.47
C ALA A 23 -5.10 5.99 -20.75
N GLU A 24 -4.92 7.26 -20.41
CA GLU A 24 -5.92 8.31 -20.66
C GLU A 24 -6.00 8.70 -22.14
N ASP A 25 -4.86 8.76 -22.83
CA ASP A 25 -4.80 8.98 -24.27
C ASP A 25 -5.59 7.88 -25.01
N ILE A 26 -5.32 6.61 -24.70
CA ILE A 26 -6.06 5.47 -25.28
C ILE A 26 -7.56 5.55 -24.95
N VAL A 27 -7.93 5.85 -23.71
CA VAL A 27 -9.35 5.96 -23.34
C VAL A 27 -10.06 7.09 -24.08
N ASN A 28 -9.38 8.23 -24.28
CA ASN A 28 -9.93 9.35 -25.03
C ASN A 28 -10.07 9.03 -26.52
N ASP A 29 -9.09 8.35 -27.12
CA ASP A 29 -9.16 7.89 -28.51
C ASP A 29 -10.34 6.93 -28.71
N TYR A 30 -10.51 5.95 -27.83
CA TYR A 30 -11.65 5.04 -27.87
C TYR A 30 -12.98 5.77 -27.62
N ARG A 31 -13.02 6.74 -26.71
CA ARG A 31 -14.21 7.56 -26.49
C ARG A 31 -14.57 8.35 -27.74
N ALA A 32 -13.60 8.94 -28.43
CA ALA A 32 -13.81 9.68 -29.67
C ALA A 32 -14.37 8.76 -30.78
N LEU A 33 -13.70 7.62 -31.02
CA LEU A 33 -14.13 6.61 -32.01
C LEU A 33 -15.55 6.10 -31.74
N LEU A 34 -15.86 5.81 -30.48
CA LEU A 34 -17.18 5.31 -30.10
C LEU A 34 -18.25 6.42 -30.07
N SER A 35 -17.87 7.68 -29.83
CA SER A 35 -18.80 8.82 -29.88
C SER A 35 -19.22 9.19 -31.30
N ASP A 36 -18.34 8.97 -32.28
CA ASP A 36 -18.62 9.13 -33.71
C ASP A 36 -19.51 7.98 -34.22
N SER A 37 -19.25 6.76 -33.75
CA SER A 37 -20.00 5.54 -34.09
C SER A 37 -21.31 5.35 -33.30
N LYS A 38 -21.73 6.32 -32.48
CA LYS A 38 -22.83 6.21 -31.51
C LYS A 38 -24.20 5.89 -32.15
N MET A 39 -24.34 6.12 -33.46
CA MET A 39 -25.55 5.85 -34.24
C MET A 39 -25.66 4.40 -34.77
N HIS A 40 -24.58 3.59 -34.72
CA HIS A 40 -24.53 2.20 -35.21
C HIS A 40 -23.96 1.20 -34.16
N MET A 41 -23.99 1.59 -32.89
CA MET A 41 -23.23 0.92 -31.84
C MET A 41 -23.74 -0.49 -31.48
N GLU A 42 -25.02 -0.78 -31.74
CA GLU A 42 -25.62 -2.11 -31.51
C GLU A 42 -25.13 -3.15 -32.52
N ASP A 43 -24.74 -2.74 -33.73
CA ASP A 43 -24.22 -3.61 -34.80
C ASP A 43 -22.68 -3.74 -34.79
N LEU A 44 -21.96 -2.77 -34.19
CA LEU A 44 -20.48 -2.75 -34.12
C LEU A 44 -19.88 -3.40 -32.86
N LEU A 45 -20.68 -3.57 -31.80
CA LEU A 45 -20.26 -4.27 -30.58
C LEU A 45 -19.75 -5.71 -30.80
N PRO A 46 -20.32 -6.50 -31.73
CA PRO A 46 -19.79 -7.83 -32.09
C PRO A 46 -18.42 -7.75 -32.78
N ASP A 47 -18.19 -6.73 -33.62
CA ASP A 47 -17.05 -6.64 -34.53
C ASP A 47 -15.80 -6.04 -33.86
N ILE A 48 -16.00 -5.11 -32.92
CA ILE A 48 -14.93 -4.52 -32.08
C ILE A 48 -14.39 -5.56 -31.06
N GLY A 49 -15.14 -6.64 -30.83
CA GLY A 49 -14.75 -7.72 -29.93
C GLY A 49 -14.71 -7.32 -28.46
N THR A 50 -14.17 -8.20 -27.61
CA THR A 50 -14.10 -7.93 -26.18
C THR A 50 -13.11 -6.79 -25.89
N PRO A 51 -13.41 -5.87 -24.95
CA PRO A 51 -12.54 -4.73 -24.63
C PRO A 51 -11.13 -5.17 -24.19
N PHE A 52 -11.00 -6.42 -23.77
CA PHE A 52 -9.72 -7.03 -23.42
C PHE A 52 -8.87 -7.39 -24.64
N GLN A 53 -9.48 -7.88 -25.73
CA GLN A 53 -8.77 -8.23 -26.97
C GLN A 53 -8.21 -6.98 -27.66
N ALA A 54 -9.00 -5.92 -27.76
CA ALA A 54 -8.55 -4.67 -28.37
C ALA A 54 -7.31 -4.10 -27.66
N VAL A 55 -7.34 -4.03 -26.32
CA VAL A 55 -6.22 -3.57 -25.47
C VAL A 55 -5.04 -4.55 -25.45
N ARG A 56 -5.26 -5.83 -25.79
CA ARG A 56 -4.19 -6.82 -25.88
C ARG A 56 -3.23 -6.51 -27.02
N HIS A 57 -3.76 -6.07 -28.17
CA HIS A 57 -3.00 -5.76 -29.37
C HIS A 57 -2.24 -4.42 -29.31
N LEU A 58 -2.74 -3.46 -28.52
CA LEU A 58 -2.13 -2.13 -28.35
C LEU A 58 -0.83 -2.11 -27.51
N GLY A 59 -0.43 -3.21 -26.85
CA GLY A 59 0.45 -3.13 -25.69
C GLY A 59 1.87 -3.67 -25.83
N ASN A 60 2.86 -2.79 -25.65
CA ASN A 60 4.25 -3.11 -25.38
C ASN A 60 4.38 -3.98 -24.10
N HIS A 61 4.77 -5.25 -24.26
CA HIS A 61 4.76 -6.25 -23.19
C HIS A 61 5.75 -5.98 -22.04
N SER A 62 6.76 -5.13 -22.25
CA SER A 62 7.84 -4.93 -21.28
C SER A 62 7.39 -4.15 -20.03
N SER A 63 6.70 -3.02 -20.21
CA SER A 63 6.26 -2.16 -19.09
C SER A 63 5.24 -2.86 -18.18
N TYR A 64 4.36 -3.68 -18.74
CA TYR A 64 3.38 -4.44 -17.98
C TYR A 64 4.03 -5.53 -17.12
N LYS A 65 5.01 -6.26 -17.67
CA LYS A 65 5.77 -7.27 -16.91
C LYS A 65 6.55 -6.63 -15.77
N LEU A 66 7.20 -5.49 -16.01
CA LEU A 66 7.87 -4.70 -14.98
C LEU A 66 6.92 -4.29 -13.85
N TRP A 67 5.71 -3.81 -14.20
CA TRP A 67 4.70 -3.47 -13.20
C TRP A 67 4.29 -4.67 -12.35
N ILE A 68 4.05 -5.84 -12.95
CA ILE A 68 3.69 -7.06 -12.19
C ILE A 68 4.81 -7.43 -11.22
N VAL A 69 6.08 -7.35 -11.65
CA VAL A 69 7.23 -7.66 -10.78
C VAL A 69 7.27 -6.70 -9.59
N VAL A 70 7.09 -5.39 -9.83
CA VAL A 70 7.05 -4.36 -8.78
C VAL A 70 5.87 -4.58 -7.83
N PHE A 71 4.69 -4.88 -8.37
CA PHE A 71 3.49 -5.19 -7.58
C PHE A 71 3.68 -6.44 -6.71
N ALA A 72 4.24 -7.51 -7.29
CA ALA A 72 4.55 -8.74 -6.56
C ALA A 72 5.58 -8.49 -5.45
N LEU A 73 6.59 -7.66 -5.71
CA LEU A 73 7.60 -7.29 -4.71
C LEU A 73 6.97 -6.51 -3.53
N MET A 74 6.06 -5.58 -3.81
CA MET A 74 5.35 -4.82 -2.76
C MET A 74 4.41 -5.71 -1.93
N LEU A 75 3.74 -6.67 -2.56
CA LEU A 75 2.95 -7.68 -1.87
C LEU A 75 3.83 -8.63 -1.05
N PHE A 76 4.99 -9.02 -1.57
CA PHE A 76 5.95 -9.85 -0.84
C PHE A 76 6.45 -9.15 0.42
N CYS A 77 6.71 -7.84 0.36
CA CYS A 77 7.09 -7.06 1.54
C CYS A 77 5.99 -7.05 2.62
N LEU A 78 4.72 -6.89 2.21
CA LEU A 78 3.58 -6.97 3.13
C LEU A 78 3.44 -8.36 3.75
N ALA A 79 3.48 -9.40 2.91
CA ALA A 79 3.34 -10.78 3.35
C ALA A 79 4.49 -11.20 4.28
N GLY A 80 5.72 -10.77 4.00
CA GLY A 80 6.88 -10.99 4.87
C GLY A 80 6.67 -10.37 6.25
N LEU A 81 6.27 -9.10 6.33
CA LEU A 81 6.02 -8.47 7.63
C LEU A 81 4.87 -9.13 8.43
N VAL A 82 3.81 -9.59 7.75
CA VAL A 82 2.74 -10.36 8.41
C VAL A 82 3.28 -11.71 8.88
N PHE A 83 4.10 -12.39 8.07
CA PHE A 83 4.71 -13.66 8.44
C PHE A 83 5.58 -13.51 9.69
N GLU A 84 6.44 -12.49 9.75
CA GLU A 84 7.25 -12.18 10.93
C GLU A 84 6.42 -11.82 12.17
N LEU A 85 5.25 -11.20 12.00
CA LEU A 85 4.32 -10.91 13.11
C LEU A 85 3.79 -12.19 13.79
N TYR A 86 3.66 -13.28 13.02
CA TYR A 86 3.17 -14.56 13.53
C TYR A 86 4.29 -15.58 13.78
N SER A 87 5.45 -15.39 13.18
CA SER A 87 6.63 -16.21 13.39
C SER A 87 7.16 -16.06 14.82
N SER A 88 7.63 -17.18 15.37
CA SER A 88 8.31 -17.22 16.68
C SER A 88 9.79 -16.82 16.58
N SER A 89 10.38 -16.82 15.37
CA SER A 89 11.77 -16.45 15.15
C SER A 89 11.83 -15.15 14.38
N GLN A 90 12.04 -14.05 15.09
CA GLN A 90 12.08 -12.72 14.48
C GLN A 90 13.49 -12.28 14.16
N ASN A 91 13.74 -11.98 12.89
CA ASN A 91 14.98 -11.40 12.46
C ASN A 91 14.83 -9.89 12.26
N ARG A 92 15.37 -9.13 13.21
CA ARG A 92 15.24 -7.68 13.24
C ARG A 92 15.78 -6.98 11.99
N HIS A 93 16.85 -7.49 11.38
CA HIS A 93 17.44 -6.92 10.17
C HIS A 93 16.58 -7.17 8.94
N TRP A 94 15.88 -8.32 8.91
CA TRP A 94 14.97 -8.69 7.84
C TRP A 94 13.76 -7.74 7.78
N ASP A 95 13.17 -7.40 8.93
CA ASP A 95 12.07 -6.43 8.99
C ASP A 95 12.43 -5.07 8.40
N ALA A 96 13.63 -4.57 8.76
CA ALA A 96 14.12 -3.27 8.29
C ALA A 96 14.37 -3.30 6.78
N PHE A 97 14.85 -4.42 6.26
CA PHE A 97 15.04 -4.64 4.82
C PHE A 97 13.69 -4.65 4.08
N LEU A 98 12.69 -5.40 4.57
CA LEU A 98 11.34 -5.45 3.99
C LEU A 98 10.66 -4.08 4.00
N LEU A 99 10.77 -3.32 5.10
CA LEU A 99 10.23 -1.96 5.17
C LEU A 99 10.95 -1.01 4.21
N SER A 100 12.28 -1.09 4.13
CA SER A 100 13.06 -0.21 3.25
C SER A 100 12.69 -0.44 1.78
N ILE A 101 12.69 -1.69 1.33
CA ILE A 101 12.30 -2.04 -0.04
C ILE A 101 10.84 -1.68 -0.28
N GLY A 102 9.96 -2.04 0.65
CA GLY A 102 8.53 -1.76 0.57
C GLY A 102 8.20 -0.27 0.50
N LEU A 103 9.05 0.64 0.99
CA LEU A 103 8.86 2.09 0.85
C LEU A 103 9.52 2.66 -0.40
N ILE A 104 10.75 2.26 -0.70
CA ILE A 104 11.55 2.83 -1.79
C ILE A 104 10.94 2.45 -3.15
N VAL A 105 10.60 1.18 -3.34
CA VAL A 105 10.10 0.65 -4.62
C VAL A 105 8.84 1.38 -5.11
N PRO A 106 7.75 1.51 -4.32
CA PRO A 106 6.55 2.23 -4.77
C PRO A 106 6.84 3.70 -5.05
N VAL A 107 7.57 4.38 -4.16
CA VAL A 107 7.86 5.81 -4.31
C VAL A 107 8.64 6.06 -5.60
N VAL A 108 9.72 5.31 -5.83
CA VAL A 108 10.55 5.44 -7.03
C VAL A 108 9.77 5.07 -8.29
N TRP A 109 8.98 3.99 -8.24
CA TRP A 109 8.17 3.56 -9.39
C TRP A 109 7.16 4.65 -9.79
N PHE A 110 6.29 5.06 -8.87
CA PHE A 110 5.27 6.06 -9.14
C PHE A 110 5.86 7.43 -9.49
N TRP A 111 6.97 7.81 -8.86
CA TRP A 111 7.68 9.03 -9.21
C TRP A 111 8.22 8.99 -10.65
N ARG A 112 8.76 7.84 -11.09
CA ARG A 112 9.30 7.69 -12.46
C ARG A 112 8.21 7.58 -13.51
N THR A 113 7.11 6.88 -13.23
CA THR A 113 6.04 6.64 -14.22
C THR A 113 5.07 7.80 -14.36
N GLU A 114 4.92 8.64 -13.34
CA GLU A 114 3.92 9.72 -13.32
C GLU A 114 4.54 11.13 -13.33
N LYS A 115 5.84 11.22 -13.61
CA LYS A 115 6.54 12.50 -13.70
C LYS A 115 5.87 13.41 -14.74
N GLY A 116 5.28 14.52 -14.27
CA GLY A 116 4.63 15.52 -15.12
C GLY A 116 3.12 15.33 -15.34
N TYR A 117 2.49 14.31 -14.73
CA TYR A 117 1.05 14.14 -14.78
C TYR A 117 0.35 14.98 -13.69
N ARG A 118 -0.58 15.86 -14.07
CA ARG A 118 -1.33 16.73 -13.16
C ARG A 118 -2.71 16.17 -12.86
N TYR A 119 -2.90 15.73 -11.62
CA TYR A 119 -4.19 15.32 -11.10
C TYR A 119 -5.15 16.51 -11.00
N HIS A 120 -6.27 16.46 -11.72
CA HIS A 120 -7.35 17.45 -11.64
C HIS A 120 -8.36 17.18 -10.52
N ASP A 121 -8.39 15.96 -9.98
CA ASP A 121 -9.35 15.59 -8.95
C ASP A 121 -8.91 15.98 -7.53
N SER A 122 -9.88 16.43 -6.74
CA SER A 122 -9.74 16.72 -5.31
C SER A 122 -9.31 15.48 -4.52
N ILE A 123 -8.49 15.67 -3.49
CA ILE A 123 -8.07 14.57 -2.61
C ILE A 123 -9.33 13.97 -1.94
N PRO A 124 -9.62 12.67 -2.11
CA PRO A 124 -10.76 12.07 -1.44
C PRO A 124 -10.51 12.08 0.08
N LEU A 125 -11.46 12.63 0.84
CA LEU A 125 -11.37 12.81 2.30
C LEU A 125 -11.15 11.48 3.07
N VAL A 126 -11.43 10.36 2.43
CA VAL A 126 -11.17 9.00 2.94
C VAL A 126 -9.68 8.73 3.18
N ILE A 127 -8.77 9.25 2.35
CA ILE A 127 -7.33 9.01 2.49
C ILE A 127 -6.78 9.61 3.80
N PRO A 128 -6.94 10.92 4.09
CA PRO A 128 -6.45 11.49 5.34
C PRO A 128 -7.17 10.90 6.56
N ALA A 129 -8.46 10.56 6.46
CA ALA A 129 -9.19 9.90 7.54
C ALA A 129 -8.59 8.52 7.87
N LEU A 130 -8.29 7.69 6.87
CA LEU A 130 -7.65 6.39 7.09
C LEU A 130 -6.23 6.52 7.65
N ILE A 131 -5.45 7.47 7.16
CA ILE A 131 -4.11 7.74 7.70
C ILE A 131 -4.20 8.16 9.17
N PHE A 132 -5.15 9.02 9.52
CA PHE A 132 -5.38 9.44 10.90
C PHE A 132 -5.76 8.26 11.81
N VAL A 133 -6.67 7.38 11.36
CA VAL A 133 -7.05 6.18 12.11
C VAL A 133 -5.84 5.26 12.32
N MET A 134 -5.02 5.05 11.30
CA MET A 134 -3.80 4.23 11.42
C MET A 134 -2.77 4.83 12.38
N ALA A 135 -2.58 6.15 12.34
CA ALA A 135 -1.71 6.86 13.29
C ALA A 135 -2.24 6.74 14.73
N ALA A 136 -3.56 6.90 14.93
CA ALA A 136 -4.20 6.74 16.24
C ALA A 136 -4.01 5.32 16.78
N LEU A 137 -4.14 4.28 15.93
CA LEU A 137 -3.90 2.88 16.32
C LEU A 137 -2.46 2.63 16.77
N LEU A 138 -1.48 3.21 16.07
CA LEU A 138 -0.07 3.14 16.49
C LEU A 138 0.17 3.84 17.83
N ILE A 139 -0.33 5.06 17.99
CA ILE A 139 -0.19 5.83 19.24
C ILE A 139 -0.84 5.07 20.39
N PHE A 140 -2.04 4.53 20.17
CA PHE A 140 -2.74 3.71 21.16
C PHE A 140 -1.92 2.47 21.56
N GLY A 141 -1.32 1.77 20.59
CA GLY A 141 -0.39 0.67 20.86
C GLY A 141 0.81 1.07 21.72
N CYS A 142 1.42 2.22 21.43
CA CYS A 142 2.53 2.77 22.22
C CYS A 142 2.12 3.16 23.65
N GLN A 143 0.93 3.75 23.82
CA GLN A 143 0.43 4.10 25.15
C GLN A 143 0.10 2.85 25.96
N LEU A 144 -0.53 1.84 25.34
CA LEU A 144 -0.77 0.55 25.99
C LEU A 144 0.54 -0.11 26.43
N PHE A 145 1.58 -0.09 25.59
CA PHE A 145 2.90 -0.60 25.97
C PHE A 145 3.45 0.09 27.23
N ARG A 146 3.35 1.42 27.32
CA ARG A 146 3.74 2.17 28.54
C ARG A 146 2.92 1.76 29.76
N SER A 147 1.63 1.52 29.60
CA SER A 147 0.76 1.08 30.69
C SER A 147 1.11 -0.32 31.19
N VAL A 148 1.44 -1.26 30.28
CA VAL A 148 1.88 -2.61 30.65
C VAL A 148 3.23 -2.57 31.40
N ASP A 149 4.10 -1.64 31.04
CA ASP A 149 5.40 -1.46 31.72
C ASP A 149 5.26 -1.10 33.20
N HIS A 150 4.20 -0.38 33.56
CA HIS A 150 3.95 0.05 34.94
C HIS A 150 3.26 -1.02 35.81
N SER A 151 2.58 -2.00 35.22
CA SER A 151 1.87 -3.05 35.97
C SER A 151 2.05 -4.43 35.30
N PRO A 152 3.00 -5.26 35.77
CA PRO A 152 3.40 -6.48 35.09
C PRO A 152 2.48 -7.65 35.47
N SER A 153 1.23 -7.63 35.00
CA SER A 153 0.41 -8.85 35.02
C SER A 153 0.58 -9.64 33.72
N VAL A 154 0.83 -10.94 33.84
CA VAL A 154 1.02 -11.86 32.69
C VAL A 154 -0.21 -11.88 31.78
N GLN A 155 -1.40 -11.71 32.36
CA GLN A 155 -2.66 -11.65 31.62
C GLN A 155 -2.71 -10.41 30.71
N ILE A 156 -2.35 -9.23 31.22
CA ILE A 156 -2.34 -7.98 30.43
C ILE A 156 -1.34 -8.09 29.26
N ALA A 157 -0.17 -8.69 29.48
CA ALA A 157 0.82 -8.90 28.42
C ALA A 157 0.31 -9.82 27.29
N ASN A 158 -0.44 -10.88 27.63
CA ASN A 158 -1.07 -11.77 26.64
C ASN A 158 -2.14 -11.06 25.80
N TRP A 159 -3.03 -10.30 26.45
CA TRP A 159 -4.04 -9.50 25.76
C TRP A 159 -3.40 -8.45 24.84
N PHE A 160 -2.35 -7.79 25.31
CA PHE A 160 -1.63 -6.80 24.51
C PHE A 160 -0.98 -7.44 23.27
N ARG A 161 -0.33 -8.60 23.40
CA ARG A 161 0.20 -9.34 22.25
C ARG A 161 -0.89 -9.70 21.23
N LEU A 162 -2.06 -10.12 21.70
CA LEU A 162 -3.20 -10.43 20.83
C LEU A 162 -3.66 -9.18 20.07
N ILE A 163 -3.81 -8.05 20.77
CA ILE A 163 -4.23 -6.77 20.17
C ILE A 163 -3.23 -6.29 19.10
N VAL A 164 -1.93 -6.37 19.36
CA VAL A 164 -0.90 -5.96 18.38
C VAL A 164 -0.95 -6.84 17.13
N LYS A 165 -1.16 -8.15 17.28
CA LYS A 165 -1.32 -9.08 16.16
C LYS A 165 -2.56 -8.78 15.33
N THR A 166 -3.71 -8.52 15.97
CA THR A 166 -4.95 -8.22 15.25
C THR A 166 -4.89 -6.87 14.54
N ILE A 167 -4.34 -5.83 15.17
CA ILE A 167 -4.13 -4.52 14.54
C ILE A 167 -3.20 -4.66 13.32
N GLY A 168 -2.07 -5.35 13.47
CA GLY A 168 -1.16 -5.61 12.37
C GLY A 168 -1.85 -6.33 11.20
N LEU A 169 -2.61 -7.40 11.46
CA LEU A 169 -3.35 -8.12 10.42
C LEU A 169 -4.41 -7.24 9.74
N LEU A 170 -5.15 -6.42 10.49
CA LEU A 170 -6.16 -5.52 9.94
C LEU A 170 -5.56 -4.45 9.01
N THR A 171 -4.32 -4.05 9.24
CA THR A 171 -3.63 -3.06 8.38
C THR A 171 -3.23 -3.60 7.00
N LEU A 172 -3.27 -4.93 6.80
CA LEU A 172 -3.01 -5.55 5.50
C LEU A 172 -4.06 -5.15 4.45
N PHE A 173 -5.33 -5.09 4.82
CA PHE A 173 -6.43 -4.77 3.91
C PHE A 173 -6.30 -3.37 3.28
N PRO A 174 -6.13 -2.27 4.06
CA PRO A 174 -5.92 -0.95 3.48
C PRO A 174 -4.59 -0.84 2.73
N ALA A 175 -3.55 -1.63 3.09
CA ALA A 175 -2.30 -1.66 2.34
C ALA A 175 -2.53 -2.20 0.91
N VAL A 176 -3.16 -3.37 0.77
CA VAL A 176 -3.45 -3.97 -0.54
C VAL A 176 -4.42 -3.11 -1.34
N ALA A 177 -5.47 -2.59 -0.69
CA ALA A 177 -6.41 -1.68 -1.33
C ALA A 177 -5.71 -0.39 -1.82
N GLY A 178 -4.83 0.19 -1.01
CA GLY A 178 -4.00 1.33 -1.38
C GLY A 178 -3.16 1.06 -2.62
N LEU A 179 -2.57 -0.13 -2.72
CA LEU A 179 -1.74 -0.52 -3.87
C LEU A 179 -2.54 -0.67 -5.17
N ILE A 180 -3.71 -1.30 -5.09
CA ILE A 180 -4.61 -1.47 -6.24
C ILE A 180 -5.17 -0.12 -6.69
N LEU A 181 -5.63 0.70 -5.74
CA LEU A 181 -6.18 2.03 -6.02
C LEU A 181 -5.11 3.03 -6.46
N ALA A 182 -3.84 2.83 -6.06
CA ALA A 182 -2.73 3.64 -6.55
C ALA A 182 -2.58 3.52 -8.07
N LYS A 183 -2.73 2.29 -8.58
CA LYS A 183 -2.63 2.02 -10.02
C LYS A 183 -3.90 2.39 -10.78
N LEU A 184 -5.08 2.15 -10.20
CA LEU A 184 -6.37 2.33 -10.89
C LEU A 184 -6.93 3.74 -10.80
N ARG A 185 -6.69 4.45 -9.68
CA ARG A 185 -7.35 5.70 -9.34
C ARG A 185 -6.41 6.85 -9.17
N ASP A 186 -5.46 6.87 -8.24
CA ASP A 186 -4.57 8.01 -7.98
C ASP A 186 -3.30 7.59 -7.26
N ARG A 187 -2.13 8.13 -7.61
CA ARG A 187 -0.88 7.91 -6.86
C ARG A 187 -0.97 8.26 -5.38
N ARG A 188 -1.91 9.12 -4.98
CA ARG A 188 -2.17 9.46 -3.57
C ARG A 188 -2.56 8.24 -2.72
N TRP A 189 -3.16 7.20 -3.32
CA TRP A 189 -3.42 5.93 -2.63
C TRP A 189 -2.14 5.16 -2.28
N CYS A 190 -1.01 5.49 -2.91
CA CYS A 190 0.30 5.00 -2.49
C CYS A 190 0.65 5.48 -1.07
N ALA A 191 0.20 6.68 -0.67
CA ALA A 191 0.38 7.17 0.71
C ALA A 191 -0.32 6.26 1.73
N LEU A 192 -1.50 5.74 1.36
CA LEU A 192 -2.24 4.79 2.19
C LEU A 192 -1.47 3.47 2.33
N TYR A 193 -0.91 2.95 1.23
CA TYR A 193 -0.06 1.76 1.26
C TYR A 193 1.17 1.98 2.15
N THR A 194 1.90 3.08 1.98
CA THR A 194 3.12 3.34 2.76
C THR A 194 2.81 3.55 4.23
N ALA A 195 1.72 4.25 4.56
CA ALA A 195 1.27 4.43 5.93
C ALA A 195 0.89 3.07 6.56
N ALA A 196 0.10 2.25 5.88
CA ALA A 196 -0.27 0.92 6.36
C ALA A 196 0.96 -0.01 6.53
N LEU A 197 1.93 0.06 5.61
CA LEU A 197 3.20 -0.67 5.72
C LEU A 197 4.00 -0.25 6.97
N THR A 198 4.05 1.05 7.27
CA THR A 198 4.74 1.55 8.47
C THR A 198 4.04 1.13 9.76
N VAL A 199 2.71 1.09 9.76
CA VAL A 199 1.91 0.62 10.90
C VAL A 199 2.12 -0.87 11.14
N LEU A 200 2.15 -1.66 10.06
CA LEU A 200 2.44 -3.09 10.12
C LEU A 200 3.85 -3.35 10.69
N ALA A 201 4.87 -2.65 10.18
CA ALA A 201 6.23 -2.76 10.68
C ALA A 201 6.37 -2.27 12.13
N GLY A 202 5.65 -1.22 12.51
CA GLY A 202 5.55 -0.77 13.91
C GLY A 202 4.92 -1.83 14.82
N SER A 203 3.89 -2.51 14.34
CA SER A 203 3.24 -3.62 15.05
C SER A 203 4.20 -4.81 15.23
N VAL A 204 4.97 -5.19 14.20
CA VAL A 204 6.02 -6.22 14.28
C VAL A 204 7.08 -5.82 15.31
N PHE A 205 7.51 -4.57 15.30
CA PHE A 205 8.49 -4.06 16.25
C PHE A 205 8.00 -4.11 17.71
N LEU A 206 6.76 -3.66 17.96
CA LEU A 206 6.16 -3.78 19.30
C LEU A 206 6.03 -5.23 19.73
N PHE A 207 5.62 -6.12 18.83
CA PHE A 207 5.51 -7.55 19.12
C PHE A 207 6.88 -8.17 19.44
N SER A 208 7.95 -7.73 18.78
CA SER A 208 9.34 -8.17 19.06
C SER A 208 9.78 -7.88 20.47
N ILE A 209 9.57 -6.65 20.94
CA ILE A 209 9.91 -6.23 22.31
C ILE A 209 9.09 -7.02 23.34
N LEU A 210 7.84 -7.36 23.04
CA LEU A 210 6.96 -8.15 23.92
C LEU A 210 7.26 -9.64 23.94
N HIS A 211 7.84 -10.16 22.86
CA HIS A 211 8.24 -11.55 22.78
C HIS A 211 9.52 -11.79 23.59
N ASP A 212 10.43 -10.82 23.57
CA ASP A 212 11.75 -10.87 24.22
C ASP A 212 11.66 -10.52 25.73
N ILE A 213 10.71 -11.13 26.45
CA ILE A 213 10.43 -10.88 27.89
C ILE A 213 11.63 -11.16 28.83
N ASN A 214 12.72 -11.73 28.32
CA ASN A 214 14.01 -11.82 29.02
C ASN A 214 14.83 -10.52 28.98
N LEU A 215 14.33 -9.45 28.38
CA LEU A 215 14.92 -8.11 28.52
C LEU A 215 14.87 -7.69 29.99
N ASP A 216 16.04 -7.72 30.63
CA ASP A 216 16.25 -7.10 31.93
C ASP A 216 16.13 -5.56 31.76
N LYS A 217 14.88 -5.08 31.79
CA LYS A 217 14.52 -3.66 31.63
C LYS A 217 15.08 -2.77 32.75
N SER A 218 15.68 -3.36 33.79
CA SER A 218 16.38 -2.65 34.85
C SER A 218 17.61 -1.89 34.34
N ILE A 219 18.16 -2.30 33.20
CA ILE A 219 19.31 -1.64 32.58
C ILE A 219 18.82 -0.40 31.82
N LEU A 220 19.28 0.78 32.22
CA LEU A 220 18.96 2.10 31.64
C LEU A 220 19.23 2.24 30.13
N SER A 221 19.77 1.21 29.46
CA SER A 221 20.11 1.19 28.04
C SER A 221 19.30 0.20 27.21
N TRP A 222 18.27 -0.46 27.78
CA TRP A 222 17.50 -1.48 27.05
C TRP A 222 16.86 -0.91 25.77
N TRP A 223 16.50 0.38 25.74
CA TRP A 223 15.91 1.05 24.56
C TRP A 223 16.93 1.46 23.50
N VAL A 224 18.22 1.56 23.84
CA VAL A 224 19.30 2.02 22.95
C VAL A 224 19.37 1.20 21.65
N PRO A 225 19.34 -0.14 21.69
CA PRO A 225 19.30 -0.90 20.45
C PRO A 225 18.01 -0.62 19.66
N TYR A 226 16.89 -0.27 20.29
CA TYR A 226 15.59 -0.09 19.61
C TYR A 226 15.38 1.31 19.02
N LEU A 227 16.12 2.33 19.49
CA LEU A 227 16.04 3.72 19.04
C LEU A 227 16.24 3.86 17.52
N TRP A 228 17.22 3.18 16.94
CA TRP A 228 17.47 3.24 15.49
C TRP A 228 16.29 2.74 14.68
N LYS A 229 15.67 1.63 15.10
CA LYS A 229 14.55 1.03 14.37
C LYS A 229 13.30 1.89 14.50
N GLY A 230 12.96 2.38 15.69
CA GLY A 230 11.84 3.29 15.91
C GLY A 230 11.99 4.64 15.20
N GLY A 231 13.18 5.24 15.26
CA GLY A 231 13.50 6.46 14.53
C GLY A 231 13.38 6.28 13.02
N PHE A 232 13.84 5.14 12.50
CA PHE A 232 13.71 4.80 11.08
C PHE A 232 12.25 4.60 10.66
N THR A 233 11.41 3.90 11.43
CA THR A 233 9.98 3.74 11.07
C THR A 233 9.24 5.07 11.04
N ILE A 234 9.52 5.96 11.99
CA ILE A 234 8.90 7.29 12.06
C ILE A 234 9.37 8.17 10.90
N PHE A 235 10.68 8.23 10.66
CA PHE A 235 11.25 9.02 9.57
C PHE A 235 10.77 8.51 8.20
N ALA A 236 10.81 7.19 7.99
CA ALA A 236 10.42 6.58 6.74
C ALA A 236 8.91 6.70 6.49
N GLY A 237 8.07 6.60 7.53
CA GLY A 237 6.64 6.86 7.44
C GLY A 237 6.32 8.31 7.09
N PHE A 238 6.97 9.27 7.75
CA PHE A 238 6.79 10.70 7.46
C PHE A 238 7.24 11.05 6.03
N PHE A 239 8.42 10.60 5.64
CA PHE A 239 8.99 10.85 4.31
C PHE A 239 8.15 10.22 3.19
N ALA A 240 7.70 8.97 3.38
CA ALA A 240 6.87 8.29 2.38
C ALA A 240 5.49 8.95 2.22
N THR A 241 4.88 9.42 3.31
CA THR A 241 3.60 10.12 3.25
C THR A 241 3.74 11.48 2.57
N PHE A 242 4.83 12.20 2.85
CA PHE A 242 5.14 13.50 2.23
C PHE A 242 5.43 13.38 0.72
N CYS A 243 6.25 12.41 0.32
CA CYS A 243 6.59 12.16 -1.09
C CYS A 243 5.42 11.57 -1.90
N ALA A 244 4.43 10.95 -1.25
CA ALA A 244 3.22 10.48 -1.91
C ALA A 244 2.13 11.57 -2.03
N SER A 245 2.21 12.64 -1.23
CA SER A 245 1.31 13.80 -1.33
C SER A 245 1.75 14.86 -2.35
N HIS A 246 3.04 14.90 -2.69
CA HIS A 246 3.64 15.84 -3.65
C HIS A 246 4.03 15.16 -4.98
#